data_AF-A0A9R1CAX8-F1
#
_entry.id   AF-A0A9R1CAX8-F1
#
_cell.length_a   1.000
_cell.length_b   1.000
_cell.length_c   1.000
_cell.angle_alpha   90.00
_cell.angle_beta   90.00
_cell.angle_gamma   90.00
#
_symmetry.space_group_name_H-M   'P 1'
#
loop_
_entity.id
_entity.type
_entity.pdbx_description
1 polymer ?
#
loop_
_entity_poly.entity_id
_entity_poly.type
_entity_poly.pdbx_seq_one_letter_code
_entity_poly.pdbx_strand_id
1 'polypeptide(L)'
;MEKLFENPEVFMQVIFCVNRNDSDAKKNIIKLFFALKEHYGNTFLKQVLHEWYSLKKKDYEIFKRKYDIDDASISKQGDKITWMEKKTKELKILYTPTFYIGRHHLPDDFYSEEDFSVLMKSLIKM
;
A
#
# COMPACT_ATOMS: atom_id res chain seq x y z
N MET A 1 9.46 -7.13 2.14
CA MET A 1 8.59 -6.33 1.25
C MET A 1 9.38 -5.53 0.24
N GLU A 2 10.25 -4.60 0.65
CA GLU A 2 11.01 -3.76 -0.31
C GLU A 2 11.88 -4.56 -1.28
N LYS A 3 12.59 -5.59 -0.81
CA LYS A 3 13.34 -6.52 -1.67
C LYS A 3 12.46 -7.23 -2.72
N LEU A 4 11.17 -7.48 -2.43
CA LEU A 4 10.26 -8.08 -3.40
C LEU A 4 9.88 -7.10 -4.52
N PHE A 5 9.91 -5.79 -4.26
CA PHE A 5 9.69 -4.75 -5.26
C PHE A 5 10.86 -4.57 -6.23
N GLU A 6 12.01 -5.18 -5.96
CA GLU A 6 13.20 -5.16 -6.80
C GLU A 6 13.27 -6.40 -7.72
N ASN A 7 12.46 -7.42 -7.45
CA ASN A 7 12.41 -8.62 -8.30
C ASN A 7 11.58 -8.34 -9.57
N PRO A 8 12.18 -8.38 -10.78
CA PRO A 8 11.47 -8.10 -12.03
C PRO A 8 10.40 -9.15 -12.39
N GLU A 9 10.45 -10.33 -11.78
CA GLU A 9 9.47 -11.41 -11.98
C GLU A 9 8.24 -11.27 -11.06
N VAL A 10 8.27 -10.31 -10.11
CA VAL A 10 7.20 -10.08 -9.14
C VAL A 10 6.43 -8.82 -9.52
N PHE A 11 5.17 -9.00 -9.90
CA PHE A 11 4.21 -7.90 -9.91
C PHE A 11 3.57 -7.73 -8.53
N MET A 12 3.81 -6.60 -7.87
CA MET A 12 3.22 -6.29 -6.57
C MET A 12 2.15 -5.20 -6.66
N GLN A 13 0.98 -5.49 -6.10
CA GLN A 13 -0.10 -4.54 -5.90
C GLN A 13 -0.36 -4.34 -4.41
N VAL A 14 -0.43 -3.08 -3.97
CA VAL A 14 -0.81 -2.73 -2.60
C VAL A 14 -2.26 -2.24 -2.59
N ILE A 15 -3.08 -2.85 -1.74
CA ILE A 15 -4.45 -2.42 -1.45
C ILE A 15 -4.46 -1.89 -0.01
N PHE A 16 -4.80 -0.62 0.16
CA PHE A 16 -4.94 -0.06 1.51
C PHE A 16 -6.30 -0.44 2.06
N CYS A 17 -6.32 -1.05 3.24
CA CYS A 17 -7.56 -1.39 3.95
C CYS A 17 -8.20 -0.08 4.47
N VAL A 18 -9.30 0.33 3.82
CA VAL A 18 -10.09 1.50 4.20
C VAL A 18 -11.49 1.08 4.61
N ASN A 19 -11.97 1.68 5.71
CA ASN A 19 -13.33 1.58 6.20
C ASN A 19 -14.00 2.97 6.16
N ARG A 20 -15.31 2.99 5.95
CA ARG A 20 -16.13 4.22 6.03
C ARG A 20 -15.89 5.01 7.32
N ASN A 21 -15.68 4.32 8.44
CA ASN A 21 -15.47 4.92 9.75
C ASN A 21 -14.01 5.27 10.07
N ASP A 22 -13.08 5.06 9.13
CA ASP A 22 -11.69 5.49 9.30
C ASP A 22 -11.60 7.00 9.45
N SER A 23 -10.61 7.45 10.22
CA SER A 23 -10.31 8.86 10.40
C SER A 23 -9.94 9.55 9.07
N ASP A 24 -10.24 10.84 8.98
CA ASP A 24 -9.85 11.64 7.83
C ASP A 24 -8.33 11.65 7.64
N ALA A 25 -7.55 11.64 8.72
CA ALA A 25 -6.10 11.55 8.64
C ALA A 25 -5.63 10.28 7.89
N LYS A 26 -6.25 9.12 8.16
CA LYS A 26 -5.92 7.85 7.47
C LYS A 26 -6.33 7.91 5.99
N LYS A 27 -7.50 8.45 5.69
CA LYS A 27 -7.94 8.59 4.29
C LYS A 27 -7.05 9.59 3.54
N ASN A 28 -6.67 10.70 4.17
CA ASN A 28 -5.86 11.74 3.57
C ASN A 28 -4.43 11.29 3.31
N ILE A 29 -3.81 10.50 4.20
CA ILE A 29 -2.47 9.95 3.91
C ILE A 29 -2.50 9.01 2.69
N ILE A 30 -3.55 8.20 2.52
CA ILE A 30 -3.69 7.32 1.35
C ILE A 30 -3.92 8.15 0.08
N LYS A 31 -4.74 9.21 0.15
CA LYS A 31 -4.90 10.16 -0.97
C LYS A 31 -3.57 10.82 -1.32
N LEU A 32 -2.78 11.24 -0.33
CA LEU A 32 -1.46 11.81 -0.54
C LEU A 32 -0.54 10.84 -1.29
N PHE A 33 -0.52 9.56 -0.91
CA PHE A 33 0.24 8.54 -1.65
C PHE A 33 -0.16 8.45 -3.13
N PHE A 34 -1.46 8.47 -3.44
CA PHE A 34 -1.91 8.46 -4.83
C PHE A 34 -1.56 9.73 -5.59
N ALA A 35 -1.71 10.90 -4.97
CA ALA A 35 -1.35 12.18 -5.57
C ALA A 35 0.16 12.23 -5.90
N LEU A 36 1.01 11.81 -4.96
CA LEU A 36 2.46 11.75 -5.15
C LEU A 36 2.85 10.71 -6.21
N LYS A 37 2.17 9.57 -6.27
CA LYS A 37 2.39 8.59 -7.34
C LYS A 37 2.02 9.15 -8.72
N GLU A 38 0.90 9.84 -8.84
CA GLU A 38 0.47 10.46 -10.11
C GLU A 38 1.46 11.53 -10.57
N HIS A 39 2.01 12.30 -9.63
CA HIS A 39 2.91 13.41 -9.94
C HIS A 39 4.36 12.97 -10.17
N TYR A 40 4.89 12.08 -9.33
CA TYR A 40 6.32 11.73 -9.28
C TYR A 40 6.62 10.27 -9.65
N GLY A 41 5.60 9.44 -9.86
CA GLY A 41 5.75 8.05 -10.31
C GLY A 41 5.96 7.01 -9.20
N ASN A 42 6.09 5.74 -9.61
CA ASN A 42 6.13 4.58 -8.68
C ASN A 42 7.40 4.54 -7.82
N THR A 43 8.56 4.90 -8.36
CA THR A 43 9.82 4.88 -7.60
C THR A 43 9.76 5.86 -6.43
N PHE A 44 9.21 7.06 -6.66
CA PHE A 44 9.01 8.05 -5.62
C PHE A 44 7.99 7.57 -4.57
N LEU A 45 6.87 6.97 -5.00
CA LEU A 45 5.90 6.39 -4.07
C LEU A 45 6.54 5.36 -3.13
N LYS A 46 7.43 4.49 -3.62
CA LYS A 46 8.13 3.51 -2.77
C LYS A 46 8.90 4.20 -1.64
N GLN A 47 9.61 5.28 -1.94
CA GLN A 47 10.35 6.08 -0.96
C GLN A 47 9.40 6.73 0.07
N VAL A 48 8.29 7.32 -0.39
CA VAL A 48 7.28 7.95 0.47
C VAL A 48 6.64 6.93 1.41
N LEU A 49 6.34 5.72 0.91
CA LEU A 49 5.81 4.63 1.75
C LEU A 49 6.83 4.22 2.81
N HIS A 50 8.08 3.99 2.41
CA HIS A 50 9.17 3.67 3.34
C HIS A 50 9.29 4.74 4.44
N GLU A 51 9.30 6.01 4.05
CA GLU A 51 9.40 7.13 4.97
C GLU A 51 8.22 7.16 5.94
N TRP A 52 6.98 7.13 5.42
CA TRP A 52 5.79 7.15 6.26
C TRP A 52 5.81 6.00 7.25
N TYR A 53 6.03 4.76 6.79
CA TYR A 53 6.00 3.57 7.64
C TYR A 53 7.12 3.54 8.68
N SER A 54 8.26 4.20 8.42
CA SER A 54 9.39 4.33 9.35
C SER A 54 9.21 5.40 10.44
N LEU A 55 8.20 6.28 10.33
CA LEU A 55 7.95 7.30 11.35
C LEU A 55 7.50 6.68 12.68
N LYS A 56 8.15 7.10 13.78
CA LYS A 56 7.74 6.77 15.16
C LYS A 56 6.38 7.37 15.53
N LYS A 57 6.07 8.57 15.03
CA LYS A 57 4.79 9.26 15.23
C LYS A 57 4.18 9.61 13.88
N LYS A 58 2.93 9.16 13.67
CA LYS A 58 2.17 9.38 12.42
C LYS A 58 1.41 10.70 12.52
N ASP A 59 2.02 11.78 12.04
CA ASP A 59 1.38 13.09 11.94
C ASP A 59 1.23 13.48 10.48
N TYR A 60 -0.02 13.48 9.98
CA TYR A 60 -0.31 13.73 8.58
C TYR A 60 0.06 15.16 8.16
N GLU A 61 -0.23 16.16 9.00
CA GLU A 61 0.00 17.56 8.64
C GLU A 61 1.50 17.89 8.56
N ILE A 62 2.29 17.34 9.48
CA ILE A 62 3.77 17.47 9.42
C ILE A 62 4.32 16.72 8.20
N PHE A 63 3.79 15.53 7.90
CA PHE A 63 4.29 14.72 6.81
C PHE A 63 3.97 15.31 5.44
N LYS A 64 2.74 15.78 5.23
CA LYS A 64 2.29 16.43 3.98
C LYS A 64 3.22 17.59 3.58
N ARG A 65 3.63 18.43 4.54
CA ARG A 65 4.47 19.61 4.31
C ARG A 65 5.85 19.32 3.70
N LYS A 66 6.29 18.06 3.68
CA LYS A 66 7.56 17.66 3.06
C LYS A 66 7.51 17.62 1.54
N TYR A 67 6.31 17.60 0.96
CA TYR A 67 6.11 17.41 -0.46
C TYR A 67 5.44 18.63 -1.09
N ASP A 68 5.92 19.01 -2.26
CA ASP A 68 5.28 20.03 -3.10
C ASP A 68 4.12 19.38 -3.86
N ILE A 69 2.94 19.38 -3.24
CA ILE A 69 1.70 18.86 -3.81
C ILE A 69 0.52 19.65 -3.23
N ASP A 70 -0.39 20.09 -4.10
CA ASP A 70 -1.52 20.92 -3.70
C ASP A 70 -2.69 20.09 -3.13
N ASP A 71 -3.55 20.75 -2.34
CA ASP A 71 -4.70 20.10 -1.71
C ASP A 71 -5.77 19.62 -2.70
N ALA A 72 -5.89 20.23 -3.88
CA ALA A 72 -6.83 19.78 -4.90
C ALA A 72 -6.36 18.45 -5.52
N SER A 73 -5.05 18.30 -5.74
CA SER A 73 -4.40 17.08 -6.20
C SER A 73 -4.53 15.91 -5.23
N ILE A 74 -4.61 16.19 -3.92
CA ILE A 74 -4.93 15.19 -2.89
C ILE A 74 -6.45 14.90 -2.89
N SER A 75 -7.27 15.94 -2.95
CA SER A 75 -8.74 15.82 -2.85
C SER A 75 -9.35 15.03 -4.01
N LYS A 76 -8.80 15.16 -5.23
CA LYS A 76 -9.26 14.41 -6.43
C LYS A 76 -9.09 12.89 -6.33
N GLN A 77 -8.39 12.38 -5.30
CA GLN A 77 -8.15 10.94 -5.12
C GLN A 77 -9.30 10.21 -4.41
N GLY A 78 -10.44 10.88 -4.18
CA GLY A 78 -11.62 10.32 -3.50
C GLY A 78 -12.10 8.98 -4.09
N ASP A 79 -12.18 8.88 -5.42
CA ASP A 79 -12.66 7.66 -6.08
C ASP A 79 -11.77 6.44 -5.79
N LYS A 80 -10.47 6.65 -5.61
CA LYS A 80 -9.53 5.58 -5.26
C LYS A 80 -9.79 5.07 -3.84
N ILE A 81 -10.19 5.96 -2.91
CA ILE A 81 -10.60 5.57 -1.57
C ILE A 81 -11.88 4.73 -1.63
N THR A 82 -12.90 5.19 -2.35
CA THR A 82 -14.15 4.42 -2.52
C THR A 82 -13.90 3.05 -3.17
N TRP A 83 -13.00 2.99 -4.15
CA TRP A 83 -12.59 1.73 -4.77
C TRP A 83 -11.89 0.80 -3.77
N MET A 84 -10.97 1.32 -2.95
CA MET A 84 -10.27 0.54 -1.91
C MET A 84 -11.23 0.02 -0.83
N GLU A 85 -12.18 0.83 -0.38
CA GLU A 85 -13.23 0.40 0.57
C GLU A 85 -14.05 -0.77 0.00
N LYS A 86 -14.49 -0.64 -1.26
CA LYS A 86 -15.23 -1.70 -1.96
C LYS A 86 -14.39 -2.98 -2.09
N LYS A 87 -13.13 -2.86 -2.49
CA LYS A 87 -12.23 -4.01 -2.67
C LYS A 87 -11.92 -4.72 -1.37
N THR A 88 -11.68 -3.97 -0.29
CA THR A 88 -11.46 -4.52 1.04
C THR A 88 -12.65 -5.40 1.48
N LYS A 89 -13.88 -4.92 1.22
CA LYS A 89 -15.11 -5.66 1.52
C LYS A 89 -15.31 -6.89 0.63
N GLU A 90 -15.06 -6.75 -0.68
CA GLU A 90 -15.16 -7.86 -1.65
C GLU A 90 -14.18 -9.00 -1.32
N LEU A 91 -12.95 -8.65 -0.95
CA LEU A 91 -11.91 -9.61 -0.57
C LEU A 91 -12.08 -10.17 0.84
N LYS A 92 -13.05 -9.64 1.62
CA LYS A 92 -13.30 -9.99 3.02
C LYS A 92 -12.04 -9.89 3.88
N ILE A 93 -11.25 -8.83 3.69
CA ILE A 93 -10.04 -8.59 4.49
C ILE A 93 -10.45 -8.36 5.95
N LEU A 94 -10.02 -9.25 6.84
CA LEU A 94 -10.40 -9.22 8.27
C LEU A 94 -9.35 -8.55 9.17
N TYR A 95 -8.08 -8.53 8.73
CA TYR A 95 -6.95 -7.97 9.46
C TYR A 95 -5.90 -7.46 8.47
N THR A 96 -4.85 -6.83 8.98
CA THR A 96 -3.72 -6.36 8.16
C THR A 96 -2.40 -6.64 8.88
N PRO A 97 -1.32 -7.01 8.17
CA PRO A 97 -1.29 -7.23 6.73
C PRO A 97 -2.00 -8.53 6.30
N THR A 98 -2.45 -8.58 5.05
CA THR A 98 -2.99 -9.78 4.40
C THR A 98 -2.35 -9.89 3.02
N PHE A 99 -1.87 -11.08 2.68
CA PHE A 99 -1.16 -11.30 1.42
C PHE A 99 -1.86 -12.31 0.54
N TYR A 100 -1.79 -12.04 -0.77
CA TYR A 100 -2.22 -12.96 -1.81
C TYR A 100 -1.09 -13.14 -2.82
N ILE A 101 -0.89 -14.37 -3.29
CA ILE A 101 -0.04 -14.66 -4.44
C ILE A 101 -0.91 -15.29 -5.52
N GLY A 102 -1.03 -14.59 -6.65
CA GLY A 102 -2.08 -14.85 -7.64
C GLY A 102 -3.46 -14.67 -7.03
N ARG A 103 -4.22 -15.76 -6.88
CA ARG A 103 -5.56 -15.78 -6.27
C ARG A 103 -5.61 -16.49 -4.90
N HIS A 104 -4.46 -16.89 -4.37
CA HIS A 104 -4.37 -17.68 -3.14
C HIS A 104 -4.02 -16.78 -1.95
N HIS A 105 -4.81 -16.87 -0.89
CA HIS A 105 -4.57 -16.22 0.40
C HIS A 105 -3.45 -16.95 1.14
N LEU A 106 -2.47 -16.22 1.67
CA LEU A 106 -1.41 -16.80 2.50
C LEU A 106 -1.87 -16.95 3.96
N PRO A 107 -1.37 -17.97 4.69
CA PRO A 107 -1.59 -18.08 6.13
C PRO A 107 -1.00 -16.90 6.92
N ASP A 108 -1.57 -16.61 8.08
CA ASP A 108 -1.26 -15.40 8.86
C ASP A 108 0.05 -15.46 9.64
N ASP A 109 0.57 -16.66 9.83
CA ASP A 109 1.89 -16.95 10.38
C ASP A 109 2.98 -16.99 9.30
N PHE A 110 2.63 -16.70 8.04
CA PHE A 110 3.49 -16.91 6.87
C PHE A 110 3.93 -15.59 6.20
N TYR A 111 4.65 -14.74 6.94
CA TYR A 111 5.06 -13.40 6.48
C TYR A 111 6.56 -13.08 6.65
N SER A 112 7.43 -14.08 6.81
CA SER A 112 8.88 -13.84 6.84
C SER A 112 9.48 -13.65 5.45
N GLU A 113 10.67 -13.03 5.37
CA GLU A 113 11.40 -12.92 4.09
C GLU A 113 11.70 -14.31 3.49
N GLU A 114 12.01 -15.29 4.35
CA GLU A 114 12.27 -16.69 3.98
C GLU A 114 11.02 -17.32 3.34
N ASP A 115 9.85 -17.13 3.97
CA ASP A 115 8.56 -17.65 3.50
C ASP A 115 8.24 -17.20 2.08
N PHE A 116 8.39 -15.90 1.81
CA PHE A 116 8.18 -15.36 0.47
C PHE A 116 9.24 -15.89 -0.52
N SER A 117 10.51 -16.00 -0.12
CA SER A 117 11.59 -16.50 -0.97
C SER A 117 11.35 -17.94 -1.42
N VAL A 118 10.95 -18.81 -0.49
CA VAL A 118 10.62 -20.22 -0.78
C VAL A 118 9.42 -20.31 -1.73
N LEU A 119 8.36 -19.54 -1.47
CA LEU A 119 7.12 -19.62 -2.25
C LEU A 119 7.28 -19.06 -3.67
N MET A 120 8.10 -18.02 -3.85
CA MET A 120 8.43 -17.51 -5.19
C MET A 120 9.26 -18.50 -6.00
N LYS A 121 10.24 -19.17 -5.38
CA LYS A 121 11.07 -20.19 -6.06
C LYS A 121 10.25 -21.39 -6.55
N SER A 122 9.18 -21.77 -5.84
CA SER A 122 8.33 -22.88 -6.26
C SER A 122 7.38 -22.50 -7.41
N LEU A 123 6.91 -21.24 -7.45
CA LEU A 123 5.96 -20.78 -8.47
C LEU A 123 6.60 -20.36 -9.79
N ILE A 124 7.84 -19.85 -9.79
CA ILE A 124 8.55 -19.41 -11.01
C ILE A 124 9.14 -20.59 -11.80
N LYS A 125 9.30 -21.76 -11.17
CA LYS A 125 9.81 -22.98 -11.82
C LYS A 125 8.75 -23.78 -12.61
N MET A 126 7.52 -23.29 -12.70
CA MET A 126 6.43 -23.86 -13.51
C MET A 126 6.26 -23.08 -14.81
#